data_AF-A0A1D1W0J8-F1
#
_entry.id   AF-A0A1D1W0J8-F1
#
_cell.length_a   1.000
_cell.length_b   1.000
_cell.length_c   1.000
_cell.angle_alpha   90.00
_cell.angle_beta   90.00
_cell.angle_gamma   90.00
#
_symmetry.space_group_name_H-M   'P 1'
#
loop_
_entity.id
_entity.type
_entity.pdbx_description
1 polymer ?
#
loop_
_entity_poly.entity_id
_entity_poly.type
_entity_poly.pdbx_seq_one_letter_code
_entity_poly.pdbx_strand_id
1 'polypeptide(L)'
;MSMANRVFSTIEGRCKLNQKGNRQSVYAVIGATGNSDVLAEVFYYDSADRRFYSSPQRKTWIRNSTATPHRPFCGYRGDEGPCGTGTSAALILLGIVLAAFVLVTTPFAAVMVVSRQAIET
;
A
#
# COMPACT_ATOMS: atom_id res chain seq x y z
N MET A 1 -5.87 -30.31 -41.45
CA MET A 1 -5.74 -28.83 -41.52
C MET A 1 -5.61 -28.28 -40.11
N SER A 2 -4.62 -27.43 -39.85
CA SER A 2 -4.46 -26.78 -38.54
C SER A 2 -5.37 -25.56 -38.42
N MET A 3 -6.01 -25.41 -37.25
CA MET A 3 -6.82 -24.23 -36.89
C MET A 3 -5.96 -23.13 -36.25
N ALA A 4 -4.66 -23.35 -36.06
CA ALA A 4 -3.76 -22.38 -35.45
C ALA A 4 -3.67 -21.06 -36.25
N ASN A 5 -3.42 -19.96 -35.53
CA ASN A 5 -3.24 -18.62 -36.09
C ASN A 5 -4.43 -18.12 -36.95
N ARG A 6 -5.66 -18.45 -36.55
CA ARG A 6 -6.89 -18.05 -37.25
C ARG A 6 -7.75 -17.12 -36.40
N VAL A 7 -8.54 -16.29 -37.09
CA VAL A 7 -9.59 -15.44 -36.49
C VAL A 7 -10.92 -15.77 -37.14
N PHE A 8 -11.96 -15.97 -36.34
CA PHE A 8 -13.32 -16.26 -36.81
C PHE A 8 -14.36 -15.69 -35.85
N SER A 9 -15.61 -15.57 -36.31
CA SER A 9 -16.72 -15.06 -35.50
C SER A 9 -17.43 -16.20 -34.77
N THR A 10 -17.89 -15.93 -33.56
CA THR A 10 -18.66 -16.83 -32.69
C THR A 10 -19.85 -16.08 -32.11
N ILE A 11 -20.75 -16.78 -31.40
CA ILE A 11 -21.86 -16.14 -30.67
C ILE A 11 -21.37 -15.16 -29.59
N GLU A 12 -20.15 -15.36 -29.09
CA GLU A 12 -19.52 -14.51 -28.06
C GLU A 12 -18.71 -13.36 -28.67
N GLY A 13 -18.67 -13.25 -30.01
CA GLY A 13 -17.86 -12.27 -30.75
C GLY A 13 -16.65 -12.89 -31.47
N ARG A 14 -15.60 -12.10 -31.71
CA ARG A 14 -14.41 -12.55 -32.44
C ARG A 14 -13.57 -13.50 -31.58
N CYS A 15 -13.30 -14.69 -32.11
CA CYS A 15 -12.40 -15.68 -31.54
C CYS A 15 -11.08 -15.69 -32.32
N LYS A 16 -9.94 -15.62 -31.60
CA LYS A 16 -8.60 -15.68 -32.17
C LYS A 16 -7.84 -16.85 -31.57
N LEU A 17 -7.21 -17.66 -32.41
CA LEU A 17 -6.36 -18.78 -32.00
C LEU A 17 -4.89 -18.40 -32.20
N ASN A 18 -4.04 -18.71 -31.22
CA ASN A 18 -2.60 -18.45 -31.32
C ASN A 18 -1.88 -19.52 -32.19
N GLN A 19 -0.56 -19.43 -32.29
CA GLN A 19 0.27 -20.37 -33.07
C GLN A 19 0.18 -21.82 -32.60
N LYS A 20 -0.19 -22.06 -31.34
CA LYS A 20 -0.40 -23.40 -30.77
C LYS A 20 -1.85 -23.88 -30.91
N GLY A 21 -2.73 -23.08 -31.51
CA GLY A 21 -4.15 -23.38 -31.61
C GLY A 21 -4.97 -23.05 -30.36
N ASN A 22 -4.37 -22.39 -29.36
CA ASN A 22 -5.10 -22.02 -28.13
C ASN A 22 -5.89 -20.73 -28.35
N ARG A 23 -7.11 -20.69 -27.81
CA ARG A 23 -7.97 -19.49 -27.82
C ARG A 23 -7.34 -18.35 -27.02
N GLN A 24 -7.27 -17.19 -27.64
CA GLN A 24 -7.00 -15.91 -26.98
C GLN A 24 -8.33 -15.37 -26.48
N SER A 25 -8.62 -15.59 -25.21
CA SER A 25 -9.87 -15.19 -24.56
C SER A 25 -9.80 -13.75 -24.02
N VAL A 26 -10.98 -13.17 -23.83
CA VAL A 26 -11.18 -11.93 -23.09
C VAL A 26 -11.71 -12.29 -21.70
N TYR A 27 -11.17 -11.68 -20.65
CA TYR A 27 -11.54 -11.95 -19.27
C TYR A 27 -12.12 -10.69 -18.64
N ALA A 28 -13.29 -10.79 -18.03
CA ALA A 28 -13.88 -9.70 -17.25
C ALA A 28 -13.37 -9.73 -15.80
N VAL A 29 -13.04 -8.57 -15.26
CA VAL A 29 -12.74 -8.38 -13.84
C VAL A 29 -13.97 -7.78 -13.19
N ILE A 30 -14.61 -8.57 -12.34
CA ILE A 30 -15.82 -8.18 -11.61
C ILE A 30 -15.43 -7.70 -10.21
N GLY A 31 -15.97 -6.55 -9.79
CA GLY A 31 -15.72 -6.00 -8.47
C GLY A 31 -16.91 -5.21 -7.94
N ALA A 32 -16.92 -5.00 -6.62
CA ALA A 32 -17.84 -4.07 -5.98
C ALA A 32 -17.52 -2.62 -6.41
N THR A 33 -18.57 -1.80 -6.57
CA THR A 33 -18.46 -0.41 -7.06
C THR A 33 -18.89 0.60 -6.00
N GLY A 34 -18.23 1.76 -5.91
CA GLY A 34 -18.35 2.71 -4.77
C GLY A 34 -19.74 3.22 -4.43
N ASN A 35 -20.68 3.05 -5.36
CA ASN A 35 -22.00 3.66 -5.27
C ASN A 35 -23.11 2.61 -5.05
N SER A 36 -22.79 1.31 -5.01
CA SER A 36 -23.78 0.26 -4.82
C SER A 36 -23.16 -1.08 -4.40
N ASP A 37 -23.90 -1.88 -3.65
CA ASP A 37 -23.59 -3.30 -3.35
C ASP A 37 -23.69 -4.21 -4.60
N VAL A 38 -23.67 -3.62 -5.79
CA VAL A 38 -23.78 -4.34 -7.06
C VAL A 38 -22.38 -4.65 -7.57
N LEU A 39 -22.16 -5.92 -7.87
CA LEU A 39 -20.99 -6.39 -8.60
C LEU A 39 -21.11 -5.97 -10.06
N ALA A 40 -20.08 -5.31 -10.58
CA ALA A 40 -20.02 -4.91 -11.98
C ALA A 40 -18.64 -5.16 -12.58
N GLU A 41 -18.58 -5.20 -13.91
CA GLU A 41 -17.32 -5.20 -14.63
C GLU A 41 -16.60 -3.86 -14.41
N VAL A 42 -15.37 -3.93 -13.90
CA VAL A 42 -14.52 -2.75 -13.67
C VAL A 42 -13.40 -2.66 -14.71
N PHE A 43 -12.89 -3.81 -15.14
CA PHE A 43 -11.88 -3.94 -16.18
C PHE A 43 -12.15 -5.18 -17.03
N TYR A 44 -11.56 -5.21 -18.22
CA TYR A 44 -11.40 -6.45 -18.96
C TYR A 44 -9.95 -6.61 -19.42
N TYR A 45 -9.51 -7.86 -19.55
CA TYR A 45 -8.19 -8.23 -20.05
C TYR A 45 -8.34 -8.93 -21.39
N ASP A 46 -7.70 -8.36 -22.41
CA ASP A 46 -7.56 -9.02 -23.71
C ASP A 46 -6.24 -9.79 -23.75
N SER A 47 -6.32 -11.12 -23.83
CA SER A 47 -5.13 -11.97 -23.91
C SER A 47 -4.44 -11.96 -25.28
N ALA A 48 -5.11 -11.47 -26.33
CA ALA A 48 -4.50 -11.26 -27.63
C ALA A 48 -3.50 -10.10 -27.60
N ASP A 49 -3.89 -9.00 -26.95
CA ASP A 49 -3.06 -7.80 -26.80
C ASP A 49 -2.22 -7.79 -25.52
N ARG A 50 -2.51 -8.72 -24.59
CA ARG A 50 -1.90 -8.81 -23.26
C ARG A 50 -2.08 -7.53 -22.44
N ARG A 51 -3.25 -6.91 -22.54
CA ARG A 51 -3.51 -5.60 -21.95
C ARG A 51 -4.83 -5.56 -21.19
N PHE A 52 -4.82 -4.83 -20.08
CA PHE A 52 -6.02 -4.45 -19.35
C PHE A 52 -6.60 -3.16 -19.92
N TYR A 53 -7.91 -3.13 -20.05
CA TYR A 53 -8.70 -2.00 -20.49
C TYR A 53 -9.75 -1.67 -19.44
N SER A 54 -10.06 -0.38 -19.28
CA SER A 54 -11.18 0.05 -18.45
C SER A 54 -12.49 -0.49 -19.02
N SER A 55 -13.38 -0.95 -18.15
CA SER A 55 -14.71 -1.39 -18.60
C SER A 55 -15.43 -0.26 -19.36
N PRO A 56 -16.15 -0.56 -20.46
CA PRO A 56 -17.00 0.41 -21.15
C PRO A 56 -18.05 1.04 -20.23
N GLN A 57 -18.45 0.33 -19.18
CA GLN A 57 -19.42 0.81 -18.19
C GLN A 57 -18.85 1.89 -17.25
N ARG A 58 -17.53 2.15 -17.32
CA ARG A 58 -16.78 3.15 -16.54
C ARG A 58 -17.07 3.08 -15.04
N LYS A 59 -17.29 1.87 -14.52
CA LYS A 59 -17.51 1.65 -13.09
C LYS A 59 -16.20 1.78 -12.34
N THR A 60 -16.20 2.63 -11.32
CA THR A 60 -15.04 2.83 -10.46
C THR A 60 -15.00 1.71 -9.42
N TRP A 61 -13.89 0.98 -9.40
CA TRP A 61 -13.64 -0.03 -8.38
C TRP A 61 -13.49 0.61 -7.00
N ILE A 62 -14.10 0.03 -5.96
CA ILE A 62 -14.09 0.57 -4.58
C ILE A 62 -12.70 0.69 -3.97
N ARG A 63 -11.67 0.03 -4.51
CA ARG A 63 -10.38 0.04 -3.83
C ARG A 63 -9.90 1.47 -3.60
N ASN A 64 -9.76 1.76 -2.30
CA ASN A 64 -9.01 2.88 -1.73
C ASN A 64 -7.81 3.17 -2.64
N SER A 65 -7.53 4.43 -2.91
CA SER A 65 -6.55 4.91 -3.91
C SER A 65 -5.14 4.30 -3.76
N THR A 66 -4.89 3.59 -2.67
CA THR A 66 -3.78 2.69 -2.43
C THR A 66 -4.14 1.26 -2.84
N ALA A 67 -3.67 0.82 -4.01
CA ALA A 67 -3.59 -0.61 -4.29
C ALA A 67 -2.88 -1.29 -3.12
N THR A 68 -3.55 -2.24 -2.45
CA THR A 68 -2.92 -3.03 -1.38
C THR A 68 -1.63 -3.61 -1.93
N PRO A 69 -0.47 -3.30 -1.33
CA PRO A 69 0.81 -3.76 -1.86
C PRO A 69 0.82 -5.29 -1.90
N HIS A 70 1.42 -5.86 -2.94
CA HIS A 70 1.50 -7.31 -3.14
C HIS A 70 2.11 -8.02 -1.93
N ARG A 71 3.03 -7.34 -1.23
CA ARG A 71 3.59 -7.78 0.05
C ARG A 71 3.15 -6.80 1.13
N PRO A 72 2.62 -7.27 2.28
CA PRO A 72 2.41 -6.38 3.42
C PRO A 72 3.72 -5.69 3.78
N PHE A 73 3.65 -4.46 4.28
CA PHE A 73 4.82 -3.70 4.74
C PHE A 73 5.71 -4.52 5.70
N CYS A 74 5.05 -5.38 6.46
CA CYS A 74 5.61 -6.24 7.47
C CYS A 74 6.11 -7.62 7.01
N GLY A 75 6.12 -7.86 5.69
CA GLY A 75 6.23 -9.21 5.16
C GLY A 75 4.97 -10.03 5.44
N TYR A 76 4.95 -11.28 4.98
CA TYR A 76 3.77 -12.14 5.13
C TYR A 76 3.62 -12.70 6.55
N ARG A 77 4.76 -12.90 7.24
CA ARG A 77 4.82 -13.45 8.59
C ARG A 77 4.93 -12.41 9.71
N GLY A 78 5.17 -11.14 9.38
CA GLY A 78 5.29 -10.07 10.38
C GLY A 78 6.67 -9.95 11.06
N ASP A 79 7.62 -10.82 10.70
CA ASP A 79 9.00 -10.85 11.20
C ASP A 79 10.05 -10.66 10.08
N GLU A 80 9.61 -10.58 8.83
CA GLU A 80 10.48 -10.53 7.64
C GLU A 80 11.05 -9.13 7.33
N GLY A 81 10.74 -8.15 8.18
CA GLY A 81 11.18 -6.76 8.08
C GLY A 81 10.93 -6.02 9.38
N PRO A 82 11.45 -4.78 9.52
CA PRO A 82 11.21 -3.96 10.70
C PRO A 82 9.73 -3.56 10.77
N CYS A 83 8.93 -4.46 11.35
CA CYS A 83 7.55 -4.22 11.72
C CYS A 83 7.51 -3.40 12.98
N GLY A 84 7.20 -2.11 12.83
CA GLY A 84 6.91 -1.15 13.87
C GLY A 84 7.28 -1.55 15.31
N THR A 85 8.45 -1.11 15.76
CA THR A 85 8.49 -0.32 16.99
C THR A 85 9.03 1.05 16.60
N GLY A 86 8.14 1.89 16.10
CA GLY A 86 8.39 3.31 15.99
C GLY A 86 8.48 3.94 17.38
N THR A 87 9.47 3.58 18.18
CA THR A 87 10.10 4.57 19.05
C THR A 87 10.80 5.51 18.08
N SER A 88 10.05 6.48 17.57
CA SER A 88 10.55 7.52 16.68
C SER A 88 11.85 8.05 17.27
N ALA A 89 12.93 8.07 16.50
CA ALA A 89 14.23 8.60 16.95
C ALA A 89 14.07 9.98 17.64
N ALA A 90 13.05 10.74 17.26
CA ALA A 90 12.59 11.96 17.92
C ALA A 90 12.28 11.81 19.42
N LEU A 91 11.60 10.74 19.87
CA LEU A 91 11.30 10.50 21.29
C LEU A 91 12.55 10.12 22.09
N ILE A 92 13.47 9.37 21.48
CA ILE A 92 14.76 9.04 22.09
C ILE A 92 15.61 10.32 22.26
N LEU A 93 15.67 11.15 21.20
CA LEU A 93 16.36 12.43 21.24
C LEU A 93 15.74 13.40 22.26
N LEU A 94 14.41 13.47 22.34
CA LEU A 94 13.70 14.28 23.34
C LEU A 94 14.04 13.84 24.76
N GLY A 95 14.08 12.53 25.02
CA GLY A 95 14.49 11.96 26.30
C GLY A 95 15.93 12.33 26.68
N ILE A 96 16.86 12.27 25.71
CA ILE A 96 18.27 12.67 25.92
C ILE A 96 18.37 14.17 26.26
N VAL A 97 17.65 15.03 25.52
CA VAL A 97 17.68 16.48 25.75
C VAL A 97 17.11 16.85 27.12
N LEU A 98 15.99 16.23 27.52
CA LEU A 98 15.39 16.44 28.84
C LEU A 98 16.33 15.98 29.97
N ALA A 99 16.96 14.82 29.83
CA ALA A 99 17.91 14.32 30.81
C ALA A 99 19.12 15.25 30.97
N ALA A 100 19.67 15.75 29.85
CA ALA A 100 20.77 16.71 29.86
C ALA A 100 20.36 18.04 30.52
N PHE A 101 19.16 18.54 30.24
CA PHE A 101 18.65 19.77 30.85
C PHE A 101 18.53 19.65 32.38
N VAL A 102 17.99 18.53 32.88
CA VAL A 102 17.88 18.28 34.32
C VAL A 102 19.26 18.20 34.97
N LEU A 103 20.21 17.49 34.36
CA LEU A 103 21.58 17.35 34.89
C LEU A 103 22.34 18.69 34.96
N VAL A 104 22.07 19.63 34.05
CA VAL A 104 22.71 20.95 34.07
C VAL A 104 22.01 21.89 35.04
N THR A 105 20.69 21.85 35.13
CA THR A 105 19.91 22.82 35.93
C THR A 105 19.83 22.48 37.40
N THR A 106 19.82 21.19 37.78
CA THR A 106 19.80 20.76 39.19
C THR A 106 20.99 21.24 40.02
N PRO A 107 22.27 21.12 39.59
CA PRO A 107 23.39 21.65 40.36
C PRO A 107 23.38 23.18 40.41
N PHE A 108 23.00 23.86 39.31
CA PHE A 108 22.88 25.33 39.31
C PHE A 108 21.81 25.83 40.28
N ALA A 109 20.65 25.17 40.33
CA ALA A 109 19.59 25.49 41.28
C ALA A 109 20.02 25.22 42.72
N ALA A 110 20.71 24.09 42.97
CA ALA A 110 21.25 23.78 44.29
C ALA A 110 22.27 24.83 44.76
N VAL A 111 23.19 25.25 43.89
CA VAL A 111 24.18 26.30 44.19
C VAL A 111 23.51 27.65 44.46
N MET A 112 22.47 28.02 43.70
CA MET A 112 21.70 29.26 43.91
C MET A 112 20.92 29.27 45.24
N VAL A 113 20.44 28.11 45.70
CA VAL A 113 19.76 27.99 47.00
C VAL A 113 20.77 28.10 48.15
N VAL A 114 21.90 27.39 48.05
CA VAL A 114 22.96 27.44 49.07
C VAL A 114 23.59 28.84 49.18
N SER A 115 23.83 29.51 48.05
CA SER A 115 24.38 30.87 48.06
C SER A 115 23.42 31.91 48.63
N ARG A 116 22.10 31.75 48.45
CA ARG A 116 21.11 32.59 49.13
C ARG A 116 21.07 32.36 50.64
N GLN A 117 21.14 31.11 51.08
CA GLN A 117 21.19 30.79 52.52
C GLN A 117 22.45 31.34 53.21
N ALA A 118 23.59 31.39 52.50
CA ALA A 118 24.83 31.95 53.03
C ALA A 118 24.84 33.50 53.11
N ILE A 119 23.93 34.19 52.40
CA ILE A 119 23.80 35.66 52.46
C ILE A 119 22.85 36.10 53.60
N GLU A 120 21.95 35.22 54.04
CA GLU A 120 20.97 35.48 55.10
C GLU A 120 21.45 35.08 56.52
N THR A 121 22.69 34.61 56.66
CA THR A 121 23.37 34.33 57.96
C THR A 121 24.45 35.35 58.25
#